data_AF-A0A1C4DV55-F1
#
_entry.id   AF-A0A1C4DV55-F1
#
_cell.length_a   1.000
_cell.length_b   1.000
_cell.length_c   1.000
_cell.angle_alpha   90.00
_cell.angle_beta   90.00
_cell.angle_gamma   90.00
#
_symmetry.space_group_name_H-M   'P 1'
#
loop_
_entity.id
_entity.type
_entity.pdbx_description
1 polymer ?
#
loop_
_entity_poly.entity_id
_entity_poly.type
_entity_poly.pdbx_seq_one_letter_code
_entity_poly.pdbx_strand_id
1 'polypeptide(L)'
;MEYKLDVTNSYQEFICLDNNLGIENYLSFDLESGEDDFQVNLENIAVNMSEEIWYLPIIKQNPKSVLNNALNEIDLNDPSSILIILIRKARLIIKNFKNMYLKIHDEKNERFHSTDSNFTIGDKYIWLAGKSADYSDQEINLKIVFSGRLNFVFEESDILIQTVEFRDYITHHEVDIINRYQELIVKLKNRNINQLDLNNIYSNFLEYVFSKNYFRSSEKGNIAYKNYVV
;
A
#
# COMPACT_ATOMS: atom_id res chain seq x y z
N MET A 1 -20.25 1.07 1.77
CA MET A 1 -20.38 1.19 0.31
C MET A 1 -18.96 1.09 -0.24
N GLU A 2 -18.72 0.14 -1.12
CA GLU A 2 -17.36 -0.15 -1.60
C GLU A 2 -16.97 0.79 -2.75
N TYR A 3 -15.74 1.29 -2.70
CA TYR A 3 -15.06 2.02 -3.76
C TYR A 3 -13.95 1.18 -4.36
N LYS A 4 -13.73 1.35 -5.66
CA LYS A 4 -12.63 0.74 -6.39
C LYS A 4 -11.98 1.79 -7.29
N LEU A 5 -10.75 2.16 -6.97
CA LEU A 5 -9.95 3.12 -7.72
C LEU A 5 -8.88 2.40 -8.53
N ASP A 6 -8.72 2.76 -9.80
CA ASP A 6 -7.58 2.31 -10.60
C ASP A 6 -6.42 3.28 -10.37
N VAL A 7 -5.39 2.81 -9.67
CA VAL A 7 -4.22 3.60 -9.27
C VAL A 7 -2.96 3.17 -10.04
N THR A 8 -3.12 2.41 -11.13
CA THR A 8 -2.01 1.83 -11.93
C THR A 8 -0.97 2.86 -12.36
N ASN A 9 -1.39 4.10 -12.60
CA ASN A 9 -0.56 5.19 -13.11
C ASN A 9 -0.43 6.35 -12.12
N SER A 10 -0.68 6.14 -10.83
CA SER A 10 -0.57 7.20 -9.81
C SER A 10 -0.31 6.68 -8.39
N TYR A 11 -0.09 5.36 -8.21
CA TYR A 11 0.09 4.76 -6.89
C TYR A 11 1.27 5.33 -6.07
N GLN A 12 2.29 5.90 -6.74
CA GLN A 12 3.43 6.52 -6.05
C GLN A 12 3.05 7.78 -5.29
N GLU A 13 2.13 8.57 -5.86
CA GLU A 13 1.66 9.83 -5.26
C GLU A 13 0.39 9.62 -4.44
N PHE A 14 -0.32 8.52 -4.72
CA PHE A 14 -1.54 8.13 -4.02
C PHE A 14 -1.28 7.46 -2.67
N ILE A 15 -0.36 6.49 -2.56
CA ILE A 15 -0.15 5.72 -1.32
C ILE A 15 0.97 6.36 -0.49
N CYS A 16 0.64 6.81 0.71
CA CYS A 16 1.59 7.39 1.66
C CYS A 16 2.02 6.32 2.68
N LEU A 17 3.16 5.67 2.42
CA LEU A 17 3.73 4.69 3.36
C LEU A 17 4.40 5.34 4.58
N ASP A 18 4.88 6.57 4.43
CA ASP A 18 5.44 7.37 5.52
C ASP A 18 4.39 8.38 5.97
N ASN A 19 3.68 8.05 7.05
CA ASN A 19 2.65 8.91 7.62
C ASN A 19 3.27 9.81 8.70
N ASN A 20 3.28 11.12 8.45
CA ASN A 20 3.80 12.13 9.37
C ASN A 20 3.12 12.15 10.75
N LEU A 21 1.96 11.51 10.91
CA LEU A 21 1.26 11.40 12.20
C LEU A 21 1.71 10.24 13.09
N GLY A 22 2.59 9.35 12.60
CA GLY A 22 3.05 8.19 13.37
C GLY A 22 2.03 7.04 13.46
N ILE A 23 1.03 7.04 12.60
CA ILE A 23 0.11 5.90 12.45
C ILE A 23 0.84 4.81 11.68
N GLU A 24 0.90 3.62 12.27
CA GLU A 24 1.54 2.47 11.67
C GLU A 24 0.59 1.79 10.68
N ASN A 25 1.09 1.50 9.48
CA ASN A 25 0.37 0.72 8.49
C ASN A 25 0.73 -0.76 8.59
N TYR A 26 -0.25 -1.62 8.30
CA TYR A 26 -0.09 -3.06 8.41
C TYR A 26 -0.44 -3.76 7.09
N LEU A 27 0.28 -4.83 6.80
CA LEU A 27 0.21 -5.59 5.56
C LEU A 27 -0.12 -7.07 5.85
N SER A 28 -1.04 -7.66 5.09
CA SER A 28 -1.19 -9.11 4.99
C SER A 28 -1.50 -9.54 3.57
N PHE A 29 -1.10 -10.75 3.22
CA PHE A 29 -1.28 -11.32 1.89
C PHE A 29 -1.20 -12.84 2.00
N ASP A 30 -1.66 -13.51 0.95
CA ASP A 30 -1.53 -14.95 0.82
C ASP A 30 -0.47 -15.25 -0.26
N LEU A 31 0.49 -16.12 0.05
CA LEU A 31 1.50 -16.54 -0.91
C LEU A 31 0.95 -17.56 -1.92
N GLU A 32 -0.17 -18.22 -1.61
CA GLU A 32 -0.81 -19.22 -2.47
C GLU A 32 -1.81 -18.62 -3.49
N SER A 33 -1.94 -17.29 -3.56
CA SER A 33 -2.88 -16.65 -4.49
C SER A 33 -2.54 -17.00 -5.95
N GLY A 34 -3.55 -17.41 -6.72
CA GLY A 34 -3.39 -17.89 -8.10
C GLY A 34 -2.69 -16.92 -9.06
N GLU A 35 -2.21 -17.47 -10.18
CA GLU A 35 -1.24 -16.81 -11.09
C GLU A 35 -1.72 -15.48 -11.72
N ASP A 36 -3.02 -15.20 -11.77
CA ASP A 36 -3.56 -14.03 -12.47
C ASP A 36 -3.65 -12.77 -11.59
N ASP A 37 -3.95 -12.93 -10.30
CA ASP A 37 -4.28 -11.85 -9.37
C ASP A 37 -3.56 -12.02 -8.03
N PHE A 38 -2.82 -11.01 -7.60
CA PHE A 38 -2.24 -10.95 -6.26
C PHE A 38 -2.96 -9.89 -5.41
N GLN A 39 -3.28 -10.23 -4.16
CA GLN A 39 -3.98 -9.31 -3.25
C GLN A 39 -3.14 -9.04 -2.00
N VAL A 40 -3.01 -7.75 -1.67
CA VAL A 40 -2.48 -7.30 -0.37
C VAL A 40 -3.61 -6.61 0.38
N ASN A 41 -3.90 -7.07 1.59
CA ASN A 41 -4.75 -6.32 2.52
C ASN A 41 -3.88 -5.31 3.26
N LEU A 42 -4.39 -4.08 3.31
CA LEU A 42 -3.75 -2.92 3.92
C LEU A 42 -4.64 -2.48 5.08
N GLU A 43 -4.07 -2.30 6.26
CA GLU A 43 -4.76 -1.71 7.40
C GLU A 43 -4.05 -0.42 7.81
N ASN A 44 -4.84 0.61 8.14
CA ASN A 44 -4.35 1.96 8.50
C ASN A 44 -3.40 2.56 7.47
N ILE A 45 -3.79 2.56 6.19
CA ILE A 45 -2.99 3.14 5.11
C ILE A 45 -3.41 4.58 4.84
N ALA A 46 -2.46 5.51 4.87
CA ALA A 46 -2.70 6.88 4.46
C ALA A 46 -2.66 6.97 2.93
N VAL A 47 -3.60 7.71 2.35
CA VAL A 47 -3.64 7.97 0.91
C VAL A 47 -3.90 9.44 0.62
N ASN A 48 -3.24 9.94 -0.42
CA ASN A 48 -3.46 11.27 -0.97
C ASN A 48 -4.77 11.28 -1.77
N MET A 49 -5.60 12.27 -1.52
CA MET A 49 -6.88 12.52 -2.18
C MET A 49 -6.97 13.96 -2.69
N SER A 50 -5.82 14.62 -2.89
CA SER A 50 -5.75 16.02 -3.34
C SER A 50 -6.06 16.17 -4.84
N GLU A 51 -5.86 15.12 -5.64
CA GLU A 51 -6.12 15.16 -7.07
C GLU A 51 -7.50 14.62 -7.47
N GLU A 52 -8.10 15.26 -8.48
CA GLU A 52 -9.41 14.91 -9.02
C GLU A 52 -9.54 13.44 -9.42
N ILE A 53 -8.46 12.84 -9.94
CA ILE A 53 -8.45 11.45 -10.37
C ILE A 53 -8.75 10.46 -9.22
N TRP A 54 -8.50 10.84 -7.97
CA TRP A 54 -8.71 9.97 -6.80
C TRP A 54 -10.06 10.20 -6.12
N TYR A 55 -10.48 11.46 -5.91
CA TYR A 55 -11.73 11.75 -5.21
C TYR A 55 -12.97 11.77 -6.12
N LEU A 56 -12.83 12.12 -7.40
CA LEU A 56 -13.99 12.27 -8.30
C LEU A 56 -14.78 10.96 -8.49
N PRO A 57 -14.15 9.77 -8.66
CA PRO A 57 -14.90 8.52 -8.74
C PRO A 57 -15.77 8.27 -7.51
N ILE A 58 -15.29 8.65 -6.32
CA ILE A 58 -15.99 8.47 -5.05
C ILE A 58 -17.21 9.38 -4.96
N ILE A 59 -17.05 10.68 -5.23
CA ILE A 59 -18.14 11.66 -5.15
C ILE A 59 -19.19 11.41 -6.22
N LYS A 60 -18.80 10.99 -7.43
CA LYS A 60 -19.74 10.59 -8.49
C LYS A 60 -20.58 9.39 -8.07
N GLN A 61 -19.98 8.41 -7.40
CA GLN A 61 -20.67 7.22 -6.91
C GLN A 61 -21.55 7.52 -5.69
N ASN A 62 -21.08 8.39 -4.78
CA ASN A 62 -21.80 8.81 -3.59
C ASN A 62 -21.54 10.29 -3.27
N PRO A 63 -22.45 11.18 -3.69
CA PRO A 63 -22.37 12.61 -3.40
C PRO A 63 -22.46 12.97 -1.91
N LYS A 64 -22.81 11.99 -1.05
CA LYS A 64 -22.88 12.13 0.41
C LYS A 64 -21.68 11.49 1.12
N SER A 65 -20.62 11.15 0.39
CA SER A 65 -19.40 10.62 1.00
C SER A 65 -18.85 11.60 2.04
N VAL A 66 -18.22 11.06 3.08
CA VAL A 66 -17.49 11.83 4.10
C VAL A 66 -16.42 12.73 3.46
N LEU A 67 -15.86 12.31 2.32
CA LEU A 67 -14.91 13.12 1.54
C LEU A 67 -15.52 14.43 1.06
N ASN A 68 -16.82 14.49 0.76
CA ASN A 68 -17.44 15.68 0.21
C ASN A 68 -17.34 16.88 1.17
N ASN A 69 -17.39 16.62 2.49
CA ASN A 69 -17.22 17.67 3.49
C ASN A 69 -15.78 18.20 3.51
N ALA A 70 -14.80 17.31 3.46
CA ALA A 70 -13.38 17.69 3.43
C ALA A 70 -13.02 18.43 2.14
N LEU A 71 -13.59 18.03 0.99
CA LEU A 71 -13.36 18.70 -0.30
C LEU A 71 -13.90 20.13 -0.34
N ASN A 72 -14.88 20.49 0.49
CA ASN A 72 -15.38 21.87 0.58
C ASN A 72 -14.41 22.80 1.33
N GLU A 73 -13.40 22.23 2.02
CA GLU A 73 -12.42 22.98 2.80
C GLU A 73 -11.10 23.21 2.04
N ILE A 74 -10.95 22.64 0.84
CA ILE A 74 -9.74 22.78 -0.01
C ILE A 74 -10.03 23.61 -1.27
N ASP A 75 -9.01 24.30 -1.79
CA ASP A 75 -9.10 24.94 -3.11
C ASP A 75 -8.76 23.91 -4.20
N LEU A 76 -9.78 23.39 -4.87
CA LEU A 76 -9.63 22.42 -5.95
C LEU A 76 -8.88 22.96 -7.18
N ASN A 77 -8.61 24.26 -7.26
CA ASN A 77 -7.81 24.87 -8.33
C ASN A 77 -6.34 25.06 -7.94
N ASP A 78 -5.99 24.88 -6.66
CA ASP A 78 -4.63 24.98 -6.18
C ASP A 78 -3.97 23.59 -6.16
N PRO A 79 -2.94 23.32 -7.00
CA PRO A 79 -2.24 22.05 -6.99
C PRO A 79 -1.43 21.80 -5.71
N SER A 80 -1.30 22.80 -4.83
CA SER A 80 -0.67 22.67 -3.52
C SER A 80 -1.64 22.31 -2.39
N SER A 81 -2.95 22.22 -2.68
CA SER A 81 -3.95 21.75 -1.72
C SER A 81 -3.61 20.36 -1.22
N ILE A 82 -3.81 20.14 0.07
CA ILE A 82 -3.50 18.87 0.73
C ILE A 82 -4.79 18.24 1.25
N LEU A 83 -5.11 17.05 0.78
CA LEU A 83 -6.12 16.18 1.39
C LEU A 83 -5.51 14.79 1.56
N ILE A 84 -5.26 14.41 2.80
CA ILE A 84 -4.81 13.06 3.15
C ILE A 84 -5.93 12.42 3.96
N ILE A 85 -6.24 11.18 3.62
CA ILE A 85 -7.17 10.36 4.40
C ILE A 85 -6.49 9.10 4.88
N LEU A 86 -6.89 8.63 6.05
CA LEU A 86 -6.54 7.32 6.55
C LEU A 86 -7.63 6.33 6.16
N ILE A 87 -7.24 5.28 5.45
CA ILE A 87 -8.12 4.16 5.15
C ILE A 87 -7.82 3.03 6.14
N ARG A 88 -8.76 2.76 7.03
CA ARG A 88 -8.61 1.73 8.07
C ARG A 88 -8.44 0.34 7.48
N LYS A 89 -9.19 0.03 6.43
CA LYS A 89 -9.12 -1.26 5.71
C LYS A 89 -9.20 -1.03 4.22
N ALA A 90 -8.22 -1.57 3.50
CA ALA A 90 -8.17 -1.55 2.06
C ALA A 90 -7.63 -2.88 1.52
N ARG A 91 -7.89 -3.11 0.23
CA ARG A 91 -7.32 -4.19 -0.55
C ARG A 91 -6.67 -3.61 -1.79
N LEU A 92 -5.42 -3.98 -2.00
CA LEU A 92 -4.71 -3.72 -3.24
C LEU A 92 -4.78 -4.98 -4.10
N ILE A 93 -5.49 -4.88 -5.23
CA ILE A 93 -5.68 -5.98 -6.18
C ILE A 93 -4.80 -5.74 -7.40
N ILE A 94 -3.80 -6.59 -7.56
CA ILE A 94 -2.76 -6.51 -8.58
C ILE A 94 -3.07 -7.53 -9.67
N LYS A 95 -3.41 -7.06 -10.86
CA LYS A 95 -3.74 -7.88 -12.03
C LYS A 95 -2.49 -8.16 -12.86
N ASN A 96 -2.42 -9.35 -13.45
CA ASN A 96 -1.26 -9.87 -14.17
C ASN A 96 0.01 -9.74 -13.31
N PHE A 97 -0.07 -10.35 -12.12
CA PHE A 97 1.09 -10.55 -11.26
C PHE A 97 2.21 -11.24 -12.04
N LYS A 98 3.45 -10.79 -11.84
CA LYS A 98 4.63 -11.37 -12.47
C LYS A 98 5.51 -12.01 -11.42
N ASN A 99 6.01 -11.18 -10.50
CA ASN A 99 6.98 -11.62 -9.51
C ASN A 99 6.77 -10.88 -8.19
N MET A 100 7.26 -11.47 -7.10
CA MET A 100 7.44 -10.78 -5.84
C MET A 100 8.84 -10.97 -5.26
N TYR A 101 9.25 -9.98 -4.48
CA TYR A 101 10.41 -10.01 -3.62
C TYR A 101 9.96 -9.55 -2.23
N LEU A 102 10.08 -10.44 -1.26
CA LEU A 102 9.59 -10.26 0.09
C LEU A 102 10.74 -10.42 1.08
N LYS A 103 10.82 -9.49 2.02
CA LYS A 103 11.57 -9.62 3.28
C LYS A 103 10.59 -9.46 4.42
N ILE A 104 10.57 -10.43 5.33
CA ILE A 104 9.89 -10.35 6.63
C ILE A 104 10.96 -10.39 7.71
N HIS A 105 10.93 -9.47 8.66
CA HIS A 105 11.95 -9.44 9.71
C HIS A 105 11.42 -8.98 11.07
N ASP A 106 12.13 -9.38 12.11
CA ASP A 106 12.07 -8.81 13.45
C ASP A 106 13.45 -8.26 13.84
N GLU A 107 13.66 -7.87 15.10
CA GLU A 107 14.95 -7.37 15.59
C GLU A 107 16.12 -8.36 15.46
N LYS A 108 15.84 -9.66 15.27
CA LYS A 108 16.84 -10.75 15.35
C LYS A 108 16.93 -11.59 14.09
N ASN A 109 15.86 -11.70 13.32
CA ASN A 109 15.74 -12.63 12.22
C ASN A 109 15.23 -11.94 10.97
N GLU A 110 15.82 -12.30 9.83
CA GLU A 110 15.33 -11.93 8.51
C GLU A 110 14.94 -13.19 7.75
N ARG A 111 13.80 -13.15 7.08
CA ARG A 111 13.28 -14.24 6.25
C ARG A 111 12.95 -13.67 4.88
N PHE A 112 13.19 -14.45 3.83
CA PHE A 112 13.02 -13.99 2.46
C PHE A 112 12.10 -14.90 1.68
N HIS A 113 11.41 -14.33 0.71
CA HIS A 113 10.71 -15.10 -0.32
C HIS A 113 10.83 -14.35 -1.64
N SER A 114 11.29 -15.03 -2.68
CA SER A 114 11.36 -14.47 -4.03
C SER A 114 10.79 -15.47 -5.03
N THR A 115 9.91 -15.02 -5.92
CA THR A 115 9.47 -15.84 -7.06
C THR A 115 10.42 -15.69 -8.23
N ASP A 116 10.24 -16.53 -9.26
CA ASP A 116 11.02 -16.44 -10.50
C ASP A 116 10.97 -15.02 -11.07
N SER A 117 12.15 -14.50 -11.37
CA SER A 117 12.35 -13.07 -11.60
C SER A 117 12.30 -12.76 -13.10
N ASN A 118 11.13 -12.85 -13.71
CA ASN A 118 10.96 -12.60 -15.14
C ASN A 118 10.07 -11.38 -15.39
N PHE A 119 10.65 -10.30 -15.90
CA PHE A 119 9.89 -9.11 -16.30
C PHE A 119 10.46 -8.45 -17.55
N THR A 120 9.60 -7.76 -18.28
CA THR A 120 9.95 -7.11 -19.55
C THR A 120 9.79 -5.59 -19.46
N ILE A 121 10.35 -4.88 -20.45
CA ILE A 121 10.17 -3.44 -20.60
C ILE A 121 8.68 -3.10 -20.60
N GLY A 122 8.30 -2.13 -19.76
CA GLY A 122 6.92 -1.69 -19.57
C GLY A 122 6.24 -2.26 -18.33
N ASP A 123 6.72 -3.38 -17.77
CA ASP A 123 6.22 -3.90 -16.50
C ASP A 123 6.46 -2.90 -15.37
N LYS A 124 5.57 -2.91 -14.38
CA LYS A 124 5.61 -1.98 -13.25
C LYS A 124 5.96 -2.70 -11.96
N TYR A 125 6.45 -1.95 -10.97
CA TYR A 125 6.49 -2.48 -9.60
C TYR A 125 5.91 -1.52 -8.56
N ILE A 126 5.22 -2.08 -7.58
CA ILE A 126 4.88 -1.39 -6.34
C ILE A 126 5.78 -1.87 -5.21
N TRP A 127 6.22 -0.94 -4.37
CA TRP A 127 6.88 -1.20 -3.10
C TRP A 127 5.91 -0.92 -1.96
N LEU A 128 5.79 -1.86 -1.03
CA LEU A 128 4.99 -1.74 0.18
C LEU A 128 5.89 -2.09 1.36
N ALA A 129 5.83 -1.27 2.41
CA ALA A 129 6.53 -1.51 3.66
C ALA A 129 5.60 -1.21 4.83
N GLY A 130 5.72 -1.94 5.94
CA GLY A 130 4.89 -1.76 7.13
C GLY A 130 4.98 -2.95 8.08
N LYS A 131 4.19 -2.92 9.16
CA LYS A 131 4.09 -4.06 10.09
C LYS A 131 3.27 -5.21 9.47
N SER A 132 3.47 -6.43 9.93
CA SER A 132 2.60 -7.54 9.56
C SER A 132 1.27 -7.46 10.29
N ALA A 133 0.17 -7.55 9.56
CA ALA A 133 -1.17 -7.67 10.13
C ALA A 133 -1.45 -9.09 10.68
N ASP A 134 -0.58 -10.06 10.44
CA ASP A 134 -0.80 -11.47 10.78
C ASP A 134 0.20 -12.02 11.80
N TYR A 135 1.44 -11.54 11.78
CA TYR A 135 2.53 -12.04 12.62
C TYR A 135 3.02 -10.93 13.53
N SER A 136 2.91 -11.14 14.84
CA SER A 136 3.33 -10.14 15.84
C SER A 136 4.82 -9.83 15.72
N ASP A 137 5.16 -8.56 15.93
CA ASP A 137 6.54 -8.05 15.95
C ASP A 137 7.34 -8.28 14.65
N GLN A 138 6.64 -8.54 13.53
CA GLN A 138 7.25 -8.67 12.21
C GLN A 138 6.98 -7.41 11.37
N GLU A 139 8.00 -6.94 10.69
CA GLU A 139 7.93 -5.95 9.62
C GLU A 139 8.02 -6.63 8.25
N ILE A 140 7.41 -6.01 7.25
CA ILE A 140 7.27 -6.51 5.89
C ILE A 140 7.82 -5.47 4.94
N ASN A 141 8.66 -5.92 4.02
CA ASN A 141 9.15 -5.20 2.87
C ASN A 141 8.82 -6.02 1.63
N LEU A 142 7.87 -5.54 0.83
CA LEU A 142 7.27 -6.28 -0.27
C LEU A 142 7.36 -5.47 -1.57
N LYS A 143 8.06 -6.03 -2.55
CA LYS A 143 8.08 -5.54 -3.93
C LYS A 143 7.31 -6.48 -4.82
N ILE A 144 6.37 -5.96 -5.60
CA ILE A 144 5.55 -6.76 -6.52
C ILE A 144 5.68 -6.19 -7.92
N VAL A 145 6.07 -7.03 -8.88
CA VAL A 145 6.15 -6.71 -10.30
C VAL A 145 4.87 -7.19 -10.99
N PHE A 146 4.29 -6.35 -11.84
CA PHE A 146 3.03 -6.64 -12.53
C PHE A 146 2.95 -5.94 -13.90
N SER A 147 2.16 -6.48 -14.81
CA SER A 147 1.95 -5.89 -16.15
C SER A 147 0.51 -5.40 -16.39
N GLY A 148 -0.40 -5.66 -15.44
CA GLY A 148 -1.81 -5.31 -15.54
C GLY A 148 -2.17 -4.06 -14.76
N ARG A 149 -3.34 -4.11 -14.12
CA ARG A 149 -3.92 -3.02 -13.33
C ARG A 149 -3.66 -3.19 -11.84
N LEU A 150 -3.55 -2.05 -11.18
CA LEU A 150 -3.49 -1.92 -9.73
C LEU A 150 -4.77 -1.25 -9.24
N ASN A 151 -5.64 -2.01 -8.58
CA ASN A 151 -6.88 -1.48 -8.04
C ASN A 151 -6.79 -1.34 -6.53
N PHE A 152 -7.15 -0.17 -6.00
CA PHE A 152 -7.25 0.09 -4.58
C PHE A 152 -8.73 0.09 -4.18
N VAL A 153 -9.10 -0.83 -3.28
CA VAL A 153 -10.49 -1.12 -2.92
C VAL A 153 -10.69 -0.91 -1.42
N PHE A 154 -11.74 -0.18 -1.03
CA PHE A 154 -12.04 0.11 0.37
C PHE A 154 -13.51 0.50 0.56
N GLU A 155 -14.00 0.47 1.79
CA GLU A 155 -15.37 0.87 2.11
C GLU A 155 -15.44 2.34 2.58
N GLU A 156 -16.53 3.03 2.25
CA GLU A 156 -16.85 4.36 2.79
C GLU A 156 -16.76 4.42 4.32
N SER A 157 -17.15 3.34 5.01
CA SER A 157 -17.06 3.27 6.47
C SER A 157 -15.63 3.24 6.99
N ASP A 158 -14.64 2.92 6.17
CA ASP A 158 -13.23 2.82 6.58
C ASP A 158 -12.45 4.11 6.37
N ILE A 159 -13.08 5.15 5.82
CA ILE A 159 -12.47 6.47 5.60
C ILE A 159 -12.45 7.26 6.91
N LEU A 160 -11.27 7.76 7.28
CA LEU A 160 -11.07 8.80 8.28
C LEU A 160 -10.34 9.98 7.62
N ILE A 161 -10.87 11.19 7.78
CA ILE A 161 -10.18 12.40 7.33
C ILE A 161 -8.95 12.58 8.22
N GLN A 162 -7.77 12.58 7.61
CA GLN A 162 -6.52 12.70 8.34
C GLN A 162 -6.05 14.15 8.39
N THR A 163 -5.86 14.75 7.21
CA THR A 163 -5.32 16.11 7.07
C THR A 163 -6.05 16.82 5.95
N VAL A 164 -6.47 18.06 6.22
CA VAL A 164 -6.98 18.98 5.20
C VAL A 164 -6.15 20.26 5.28
N GLU A 165 -5.51 20.62 4.18
CA GLU A 165 -4.47 21.64 4.11
C GLU A 165 -3.38 21.40 5.17
N PHE A 166 -3.22 22.33 6.11
CA PHE A 166 -2.27 22.25 7.21
C PHE A 166 -2.94 21.91 8.55
N ARG A 167 -4.15 21.35 8.51
CA ARG A 167 -4.92 20.97 9.69
C ARG A 167 -5.05 19.45 9.77
N ASP A 168 -4.47 18.89 10.81
CA ASP A 168 -4.67 17.49 11.18
C ASP A 168 -5.97 17.32 11.98
N TYR A 169 -6.73 16.30 11.60
CA TYR A 169 -8.01 15.91 12.19
C TYR A 169 -7.88 14.68 13.09
N ILE A 170 -6.74 13.99 13.05
CA ILE A 170 -6.40 12.89 13.96
C ILE A 170 -5.40 13.40 14.99
N THR A 171 -5.77 13.35 16.26
CA THR A 171 -4.93 13.77 17.38
C THR A 171 -3.90 12.70 17.75
N HIS A 172 -2.81 13.09 18.41
CA HIS A 172 -1.80 12.12 18.91
C HIS A 172 -2.40 11.03 19.81
N HIS A 173 -3.39 11.37 20.65
CA HIS A 173 -4.07 10.37 21.47
C HIS A 173 -4.86 9.36 20.64
N GLU A 174 -5.47 9.79 19.53
CA GLU A 174 -6.14 8.87 18.60
C GLU A 174 -5.14 8.00 17.84
N VAL A 175 -3.98 8.53 17.46
CA VAL A 175 -2.88 7.74 16.88
C VAL A 175 -2.48 6.60 17.82
N ASP A 176 -2.25 6.90 19.10
CA ASP A 176 -1.90 5.89 20.10
C ASP A 176 -2.98 4.81 20.23
N ILE A 177 -4.25 5.20 20.19
CA ILE A 177 -5.38 4.26 20.24
C ILE A 177 -5.41 3.37 18.98
N ILE A 178 -5.25 3.96 17.79
CA ILE A 178 -5.27 3.23 16.51
C ILE A 178 -4.16 2.19 16.48
N ASN A 179 -2.92 2.60 16.78
CA ASN A 179 -1.77 1.70 16.79
C ASN A 179 -1.95 0.58 17.81
N ARG A 180 -2.32 0.92 19.06
CA ARG A 180 -2.53 -0.07 20.12
C ARG A 180 -3.64 -1.06 19.80
N TYR A 181 -4.74 -0.60 19.22
CA TYR A 181 -5.85 -1.46 18.82
C TYR A 181 -5.42 -2.46 17.75
N GLN A 182 -4.65 -2.00 16.76
CA GLN A 182 -4.15 -2.87 15.69
C GLN A 182 -3.13 -3.88 16.23
N GLU A 183 -2.19 -3.46 17.08
CA GLU A 183 -1.26 -4.38 17.74
C GLU A 183 -1.97 -5.46 18.55
N LEU A 184 -3.05 -5.10 19.26
CA LEU A 184 -3.87 -6.06 20.01
C LEU A 184 -4.53 -7.07 19.07
N ILE A 185 -5.08 -6.64 17.93
CA ILE A 185 -5.64 -7.54 16.92
C ILE A 185 -4.57 -8.53 16.42
N VAL A 186 -3.39 -8.05 16.06
CA VAL A 186 -2.30 -8.91 15.55
C VAL A 186 -1.86 -9.92 16.61
N LYS A 187 -1.70 -9.48 17.88
CA LYS A 187 -1.36 -10.37 19.00
C LYS A 187 -2.42 -11.43 19.25
N LEU A 188 -3.71 -11.08 19.14
CA LEU A 188 -4.82 -12.01 19.32
C LEU A 188 -4.90 -13.08 18.22
N LYS A 189 -4.44 -12.78 16.99
CA LYS A 189 -4.35 -13.79 15.92
C LYS A 189 -3.37 -14.91 16.27
N ASN A 190 -2.32 -14.61 17.04
CA ASN A 190 -1.34 -15.56 17.56
C ASN A 190 -0.80 -16.54 16.50
N ARG A 191 -0.55 -16.06 15.28
CA ARG A 191 -0.02 -16.89 14.19
C ARG A 191 1.49 -17.03 14.32
N ASN A 192 1.99 -18.23 14.04
CA ASN A 192 3.42 -18.51 14.05
C ASN A 192 4.02 -18.26 12.66
N ILE A 193 4.94 -17.30 12.55
CA ILE A 193 5.62 -16.97 11.29
C ILE A 193 6.35 -18.18 10.67
N ASN A 194 6.80 -19.13 11.49
CA ASN A 194 7.49 -20.34 11.00
C ASN A 194 6.54 -21.31 10.27
N GLN A 195 5.23 -21.05 10.27
CA GLN A 195 4.24 -21.80 9.48
C GLN A 195 4.01 -21.19 8.08
N LEU A 196 4.56 -20.00 7.81
CA LEU A 196 4.52 -19.40 6.48
C LEU A 196 5.58 -20.06 5.59
N ASP A 197 5.16 -20.54 4.41
CA ASP A 197 6.05 -21.25 3.47
C ASP A 197 6.93 -20.26 2.68
N LEU A 198 7.99 -19.79 3.34
CA LEU A 198 9.00 -18.91 2.75
C LEU A 198 10.14 -19.74 2.16
N ASN A 199 10.46 -19.52 0.88
CA ASN A 199 11.53 -20.26 0.20
C ASN A 199 12.95 -19.82 0.61
N ASN A 200 13.09 -18.77 1.42
CA ASN A 200 14.36 -18.21 1.91
C ASN A 200 15.32 -17.76 0.79
N ILE A 201 14.79 -17.45 -0.40
CA ILE A 201 15.57 -16.91 -1.51
C ILE A 201 15.60 -15.39 -1.42
N TYR A 202 16.78 -14.84 -1.13
CA TYR A 202 17.04 -13.41 -1.18
C TYR A 202 17.14 -12.90 -2.62
N SER A 203 16.65 -11.69 -2.87
CA SER A 203 16.73 -11.00 -4.15
C SER A 203 17.30 -9.60 -4.00
N ASN A 204 18.27 -9.26 -4.85
CA ASN A 204 18.83 -7.91 -4.94
C ASN A 204 17.78 -6.86 -5.33
N PHE A 205 16.62 -7.25 -5.86
CA PHE A 205 15.53 -6.30 -6.11
C PHE A 205 14.89 -5.73 -4.84
N LEU A 206 15.20 -6.25 -3.66
CA LEU A 206 14.87 -5.58 -2.40
C LEU A 206 15.73 -4.31 -2.20
N GLU A 207 16.91 -4.25 -2.82
CA GLU A 207 17.83 -3.13 -2.71
C GLU A 207 17.51 -2.03 -3.74
N TYR A 208 17.44 -0.78 -3.27
CA TYR A 208 17.18 0.38 -4.12
C TYR A 208 18.24 0.53 -5.23
N VAL A 209 19.52 0.39 -4.88
CA VAL A 209 20.65 0.59 -5.80
C VAL A 209 20.63 -0.40 -6.97
N PHE A 210 20.23 -1.64 -6.70
CA PHE A 210 20.09 -2.63 -7.76
C PHE A 210 18.82 -2.39 -8.59
N SER A 211 17.69 -2.11 -7.92
CA SER A 211 16.40 -1.90 -8.55
C SER A 211 16.40 -0.75 -9.56
N LYS A 212 17.06 0.36 -9.26
CA LYS A 212 17.14 1.52 -10.15
C LYS A 212 17.89 1.24 -11.46
N ASN A 213 18.63 0.13 -11.56
CA ASN A 213 19.29 -0.29 -12.80
C ASN A 213 18.33 -0.94 -13.82
N TYR A 214 17.09 -1.21 -13.40
CA TYR A 214 16.06 -1.86 -14.22
C TYR A 214 14.77 -1.04 -14.31
N PHE A 215 14.48 -0.21 -13.32
CA PHE A 215 13.23 0.56 -13.23
C PHE A 215 13.48 2.06 -13.14
N ARG A 216 12.66 2.85 -13.85
CA ARG A 216 12.57 4.31 -13.73
C ARG A 216 11.42 4.65 -12.79
N SER A 217 11.68 5.49 -11.80
CA SER A 217 10.63 6.07 -10.95
C SER A 217 10.03 7.29 -11.63
N SER A 218 8.71 7.45 -11.53
CA SER A 218 7.96 8.62 -12.00
C SER A 218 6.64 8.70 -11.24
N GLU A 219 5.98 9.85 -11.33
CA GLU A 219 4.60 10.07 -10.86
C GLU A 219 3.65 8.95 -11.35
N LYS A 220 3.88 8.47 -12.58
CA LYS A 220 3.13 7.38 -13.22
C LYS A 220 3.46 5.98 -12.71
N GLY A 221 4.31 5.87 -11.70
CA GLY A 221 4.82 4.63 -11.13
C GLY A 221 6.26 4.30 -11.52
N ASN A 222 6.74 3.18 -10.97
CA ASN A 222 7.99 2.57 -11.35
C ASN A 222 7.81 1.68 -12.57
N ILE A 223 8.55 1.93 -13.65
CA ILE A 223 8.41 1.23 -14.93
C ILE A 223 9.74 0.62 -15.34
N ALA A 224 9.73 -0.66 -15.72
CA ALA A 224 10.88 -1.37 -16.23
C ALA A 224 11.32 -0.76 -17.56
N TYR A 225 12.59 -0.36 -17.65
CA TYR A 225 13.22 0.11 -18.89
C TYR A 225 14.23 -0.89 -19.45
N LYS A 226 14.39 -2.03 -18.78
CA LYS A 226 15.27 -3.13 -19.18
C LYS A 226 14.63 -4.46 -18.78
N ASN A 227 14.72 -5.47 -19.64
CA ASN A 227 14.27 -6.83 -19.32
C ASN A 227 15.15 -7.46 -18.23
N TYR A 228 14.57 -8.36 -17.45
CA TYR A 228 15.28 -9.27 -16.58
C TYR A 228 14.65 -10.66 -16.72
N VAL A 229 15.48 -11.64 -17.05
CA VAL A 229 15.09 -13.03 -17.24
C VAL A 229 16.13 -13.88 -16.52
N VAL A 230 15.68 -14.83 -15.70
CA VAL A 230 16.53 -15.79 -14.97
C VAL A 230 16.52 -17.13 -15.69
#